data_AF-A0AAE9EV45-F1
#
_entry.id   AF-A0AAE9EV45-F1
#
_cell.length_a   1.000
_cell.length_b   1.000
_cell.length_c   1.000
_cell.angle_alpha   90.00
_cell.angle_beta   90.00
_cell.angle_gamma   90.00
#
_symmetry.space_group_name_H-M   'P 1'
#
loop_
_entity.id
_entity.type
_entity.pdbx_description
1 polymer ?
#
loop_
_entity_poly.entity_id
_entity_poly.type
_entity_poly.pdbx_seq_one_letter_code
_entity_poly.pdbx_strand_id
1 'polypeptide(L)'
;MYTISASRMKISSLKVKILESLVNKMEGRTDDTAPDTSGVSRIFWNYEMVPHYGSWCYEIAMRYLEEGKDDQMNEILSTPYDLVIVDETYTSLQGAIALKLKENHGTKIITFATTELMPVAANMRGYARNPVTVPNTFLLSSEVYEKDTHNFLPRMRRIYEYLIDQIYSGPVASSYSEASGKLLGVDGATKSRIFEESILTVNDFPDTFSFIQPRGSDLIRVGEHCASSRNLPSEFRNFAEDPISKGTIYVAFGSYVNLEDGPEGTVEAFIEALNFFEDYRVIWSHKGNVTGVKCHVKLVNWAPQKEILAHENTVAFITHGGLKSAKEGVCSSVPMLFLPFYGDQPRNAHRFVTNGIAEALYKKSITAIDIKQKLEKLLEDESYRANVAKVRSYYLDAPMSSLDLGAFHISRVLRHPESHFVRFKRRSISMNHLQYLNIDIFLIILIVSFLIFKA
;
A
#
# COMPACT_ATOMS: atom_id res chain seq x y z
N MET A 1 17.48 0.25 -16.41
CA MET A 1 16.22 -0.52 -16.31
C MET A 1 16.54 -1.89 -16.89
N TYR A 2 16.88 -2.86 -16.04
CA TYR A 2 17.19 -4.21 -16.50
C TYR A 2 15.86 -4.89 -16.84
N THR A 3 15.58 -5.08 -18.13
CA THR A 3 14.49 -5.95 -18.59
C THR A 3 14.95 -7.39 -18.40
N ILE A 4 14.69 -7.92 -17.21
CA ILE A 4 15.04 -9.30 -16.85
C ILE A 4 13.89 -10.20 -17.28
N SER A 5 14.15 -11.12 -18.20
CA SER A 5 13.19 -12.14 -18.63
C SER A 5 12.71 -12.98 -17.44
N ALA A 6 11.39 -13.06 -17.25
CA ALA A 6 10.70 -13.84 -16.22
C ALA A 6 10.91 -15.37 -16.33
N SER A 7 11.69 -15.85 -17.30
CA SER A 7 11.76 -17.28 -17.65
C SER A 7 12.80 -18.13 -16.90
N ARG A 8 13.59 -17.56 -15.97
CA ARG A 8 14.69 -18.29 -15.33
C ARG A 8 14.84 -18.00 -13.83
N MET A 9 14.11 -18.74 -12.99
CA MET A 9 14.38 -19.11 -11.58
C MET A 9 13.11 -19.08 -10.73
N LYS A 10 12.31 -20.14 -10.78
CA LYS A 10 11.39 -20.44 -9.67
C LYS A 10 12.22 -21.06 -8.55
N ILE A 11 12.09 -20.57 -7.32
CA ILE A 11 12.60 -21.31 -6.16
C ILE A 11 11.97 -22.71 -6.20
N SER A 12 12.81 -23.75 -6.28
CA SER A 12 12.37 -25.17 -6.29
C SER A 12 11.96 -25.67 -4.91
N SER A 13 11.50 -24.78 -4.03
CA SER A 13 11.04 -25.14 -2.69
C SER A 13 9.78 -25.98 -2.82
N LEU A 14 9.89 -27.26 -2.46
CA LEU A 14 8.77 -28.19 -2.39
C LEU A 14 7.62 -27.60 -1.55
N LYS A 15 7.94 -26.84 -0.49
CA LYS A 15 6.94 -26.15 0.36
C LYS A 15 6.15 -25.10 -0.42
N VAL A 16 6.83 -24.26 -1.20
CA VAL A 16 6.18 -23.22 -2.04
C VAL A 16 5.30 -23.89 -3.10
N LYS A 17 5.82 -24.92 -3.79
CA LYS A 17 5.05 -25.66 -4.80
C LYS A 17 3.80 -26.34 -4.24
N ILE A 18 3.89 -26.91 -3.02
CA ILE A 18 2.73 -27.52 -2.34
C ILE A 18 1.70 -26.44 -2.01
N LEU A 19 2.12 -25.31 -1.45
CA LEU A 19 1.24 -24.20 -1.11
C LEU A 19 0.55 -23.61 -2.35
N GLU A 20 1.29 -23.40 -3.44
CA GLU A 20 0.76 -22.95 -4.74
C GLU A 20 -0.30 -23.91 -5.27
N SER A 21 0.01 -25.22 -5.29
CA SER A 21 -0.93 -26.24 -5.77
C SER A 21 -2.22 -26.31 -4.95
N LEU A 22 -2.13 -26.15 -3.62
CA LEU A 22 -3.29 -26.14 -2.74
C LEU A 22 -4.19 -24.93 -2.98
N VAL A 23 -3.61 -23.73 -3.10
CA VAL A 23 -4.38 -22.51 -3.37
C VAL A 23 -5.04 -22.57 -4.75
N ASN A 24 -4.32 -22.98 -5.78
CA ASN A 24 -4.88 -23.10 -7.14
C ASN A 24 -6.07 -24.07 -7.20
N LYS A 25 -6.00 -25.19 -6.46
CA LYS A 25 -7.13 -26.14 -6.34
C LYS A 25 -8.32 -25.56 -5.61
N MET A 26 -8.11 -24.78 -4.54
CA MET A 26 -9.20 -24.16 -3.79
C MET A 26 -9.94 -23.09 -4.61
N GLU A 27 -9.24 -22.39 -5.51
CA GLU A 27 -9.82 -21.33 -6.35
C GLU A 27 -10.41 -21.83 -7.67
N GLY A 28 -10.34 -23.14 -7.95
CA GLY A 28 -10.86 -23.71 -9.20
C GLY A 28 -10.18 -23.18 -10.46
N ARG A 29 -8.94 -22.67 -10.34
CA ARG A 29 -8.18 -22.10 -11.47
C ARG A 29 -7.39 -23.20 -12.17
N THR A 30 -7.59 -23.31 -13.48
CA THR A 30 -6.89 -24.23 -14.38
C THR A 30 -5.85 -23.56 -15.25
N ASP A 31 -5.77 -22.23 -15.23
CA ASP A 31 -4.91 -21.47 -16.14
C ASP A 31 -3.74 -20.82 -15.39
N ASP A 32 -2.53 -21.26 -15.75
CA ASP A 32 -1.23 -20.85 -15.21
C ASP A 32 -0.67 -19.63 -15.99
N THR A 33 -1.52 -18.93 -16.73
CA THR A 33 -1.13 -17.77 -17.52
C THR A 33 -0.78 -16.62 -16.58
N ALA A 34 0.52 -16.32 -16.49
CA ALA A 34 0.97 -15.07 -15.91
C ALA A 34 0.19 -13.92 -16.58
N PRO A 35 -0.34 -12.94 -15.81
CA PRO A 35 -1.02 -11.79 -16.39
C PRO A 35 -0.13 -11.16 -17.47
N ASP A 36 -0.72 -10.54 -18.50
CA ASP A 36 0.06 -9.86 -19.54
C ASP A 36 1.10 -8.92 -18.90
N THR A 37 2.36 -9.37 -18.92
CA THR A 37 3.49 -8.71 -18.29
C THR A 37 4.19 -7.75 -19.25
N SER A 38 3.62 -7.53 -20.45
CA SER A 38 4.19 -6.62 -21.46
C SER A 38 4.28 -5.16 -20.97
N GLY A 39 3.62 -4.81 -19.85
CA GLY A 39 3.85 -3.55 -19.14
C GLY A 39 3.25 -3.54 -17.73
N VAL A 40 3.92 -2.84 -16.80
CA VAL A 40 3.48 -2.69 -15.38
C VAL A 40 2.06 -2.09 -15.28
N SER A 41 1.73 -1.17 -16.19
CA SER A 41 0.41 -0.54 -16.28
C SER A 41 -0.72 -1.54 -16.59
N ARG A 42 -0.52 -2.43 -17.58
CA ARG A 42 -1.49 -3.48 -17.94
C ARG A 42 -1.74 -4.47 -16.81
N ILE A 43 -0.70 -4.76 -16.02
CA ILE A 43 -0.85 -5.54 -14.79
C ILE A 43 -1.83 -4.80 -13.87
N PHE A 44 -1.60 -3.53 -13.57
CA PHE A 44 -2.45 -2.79 -12.62
C PHE A 44 -3.92 -2.65 -13.05
N TRP A 45 -4.19 -2.60 -14.35
CA TRP A 45 -5.55 -2.61 -14.89
C TRP A 45 -6.24 -3.96 -14.71
N ASN A 46 -5.63 -5.03 -15.20
CA ASN A 46 -6.25 -6.35 -15.25
C ASN A 46 -6.17 -7.11 -13.92
N TYR A 47 -5.26 -6.70 -13.05
CA TYR A 47 -4.96 -7.41 -11.83
C TYR A 47 -5.68 -6.79 -10.63
N GLU A 48 -6.32 -7.65 -9.84
CA GLU A 48 -6.71 -7.32 -8.46
C GLU A 48 -5.79 -8.13 -7.57
N MET A 49 -5.05 -7.47 -6.68
CA MET A 49 -4.11 -8.15 -5.80
C MET A 49 -4.87 -9.18 -4.98
N VAL A 50 -4.47 -10.43 -5.12
CA VAL A 50 -4.91 -11.53 -4.27
C VAL A 50 -3.68 -12.08 -3.57
N PRO A 51 -3.79 -12.57 -2.32
CA PRO A 51 -2.61 -12.81 -1.50
C PRO A 51 -1.61 -13.82 -2.13
N HIS A 52 -2.04 -14.65 -3.07
CA HIS A 52 -1.21 -15.72 -3.63
C HIS A 52 -0.31 -15.36 -4.83
N TYR A 53 -0.29 -14.10 -5.25
CA TYR A 53 0.49 -13.59 -6.38
C TYR A 53 1.56 -12.60 -5.91
N GLY A 54 2.80 -12.77 -6.37
CA GLY A 54 3.91 -11.89 -6.01
C GLY A 54 5.24 -12.58 -5.70
N SER A 55 5.36 -13.89 -5.93
CA SER A 55 6.64 -14.61 -5.77
C SER A 55 7.77 -14.00 -6.60
N TRP A 56 7.48 -13.53 -7.82
CA TRP A 56 8.44 -12.93 -8.74
C TRP A 56 9.17 -11.70 -8.17
N CYS A 57 8.54 -10.88 -7.32
CA CYS A 57 9.22 -9.69 -6.78
C CYS A 57 10.32 -10.09 -5.79
N TYR A 58 10.20 -11.26 -5.18
CA TYR A 58 11.22 -11.82 -4.30
C TYR A 58 12.34 -12.54 -5.08
N GLU A 59 12.11 -12.97 -6.32
CA GLU A 59 13.13 -13.62 -7.15
C GLU A 59 14.24 -12.64 -7.59
N ILE A 60 13.89 -11.36 -7.81
CA ILE A 60 14.86 -10.31 -8.20
C ILE A 60 15.96 -10.18 -7.15
N ALA A 61 15.60 -10.21 -5.87
CA ALA A 61 16.52 -10.17 -4.74
C ALA A 61 17.53 -11.33 -4.77
N MET A 62 17.04 -12.54 -5.04
CA MET A 62 17.88 -13.74 -5.12
C MET A 62 18.88 -13.65 -6.27
N ARG A 63 18.41 -13.24 -7.45
CA ARG A 63 19.27 -13.07 -8.63
C ARG A 63 20.40 -12.07 -8.38
N TYR A 64 20.09 -10.93 -7.77
CA TYR A 64 21.11 -9.94 -7.41
C TYR A 64 22.20 -10.53 -6.50
N LEU A 65 21.83 -11.38 -5.53
CA LEU A 65 22.79 -12.01 -4.63
C LEU A 65 23.60 -13.14 -5.31
N GLU A 66 23.02 -13.87 -6.26
CA GLU A 66 23.66 -14.98 -6.97
C GLU A 66 24.57 -14.53 -8.10
N GLU A 67 24.20 -13.49 -8.86
CA GLU A 67 24.96 -12.95 -9.99
C GLU A 67 26.22 -12.17 -9.55
N GLY A 68 26.38 -11.97 -8.23
CA GLY A 68 27.55 -11.36 -7.62
C GLY A 68 27.18 -10.06 -6.90
N LYS A 69 27.45 -10.01 -5.59
CA LYS A 69 27.39 -8.78 -4.80
C LYS A 69 28.39 -7.78 -5.37
N ASP A 70 27.94 -6.57 -5.65
CA ASP A 70 28.82 -5.47 -6.05
C ASP A 70 29.64 -4.95 -4.85
N ASP A 71 30.61 -4.08 -5.13
CA ASP A 71 31.45 -3.45 -4.10
C ASP A 71 30.61 -2.65 -3.09
N GLN A 72 29.50 -2.06 -3.54
CA GLN A 72 28.59 -1.30 -2.68
C GLN A 72 27.94 -2.20 -1.63
N MET A 73 27.52 -3.42 -1.99
CA MET A 73 26.98 -4.39 -1.03
C MET A 73 28.03 -4.80 -0.01
N ASN A 74 29.29 -5.00 -0.43
CA ASN A 74 30.37 -5.33 0.49
C ASN A 74 30.70 -4.18 1.45
N GLU A 75 30.68 -2.94 0.96
CA GLU A 75 30.82 -1.72 1.77
C GLU A 75 29.68 -1.62 2.80
N ILE A 76 28.43 -1.83 2.37
CA ILE A 76 27.27 -1.85 3.28
C ILE A 76 27.48 -2.90 4.38
N LEU A 77 27.81 -4.15 4.03
CA LEU A 77 27.93 -5.24 5.00
C LEU A 77 29.12 -5.09 5.96
N SER A 78 30.17 -4.37 5.56
CA SER A 78 31.36 -4.11 6.38
C SER A 78 31.24 -2.87 7.27
N THR A 79 30.30 -1.97 6.99
CA THR A 79 30.12 -0.73 7.74
C THR A 79 29.33 -0.96 9.04
N PRO A 80 29.84 -0.51 10.22
CA PRO A 80 29.17 -0.68 11.50
C PRO A 80 28.13 0.42 11.74
N TYR A 81 26.94 0.27 11.16
CA TYR A 81 25.85 1.23 11.36
C TYR A 81 25.28 1.16 12.78
N ASP A 82 24.93 2.31 13.35
CA ASP A 82 24.20 2.35 14.62
C ASP A 82 22.78 1.79 14.47
N LEU A 83 22.14 2.02 13.33
CA LEU A 83 20.74 1.69 13.08
C LEU A 83 20.51 1.47 11.58
N VAL A 84 19.67 0.49 11.25
CA VAL A 84 19.09 0.30 9.92
C VAL A 84 17.56 0.40 9.99
N ILE A 85 16.98 1.09 9.00
CA ILE A 85 15.52 1.22 8.82
C ILE A 85 15.13 0.42 7.57
N VAL A 86 14.23 -0.55 7.75
CA VAL A 86 13.90 -1.54 6.71
C VAL A 86 12.43 -1.41 6.31
N ASP A 87 12.11 -1.21 5.02
CA ASP A 87 10.72 -1.23 4.57
C ASP A 87 10.09 -2.63 4.79
N GLU A 88 8.87 -2.70 5.29
CA GLU A 88 8.26 -3.99 5.65
C GLU A 88 7.66 -4.77 4.47
N THR A 89 7.42 -4.10 3.34
CA THR A 89 6.61 -4.65 2.25
C THR A 89 7.36 -5.80 1.58
N TYR A 90 8.64 -5.58 1.23
CA TYR A 90 9.48 -6.53 0.51
C TYR A 90 10.81 -6.78 1.25
N THR A 91 10.72 -7.27 2.49
CA THR A 91 11.88 -7.49 3.36
C THR A 91 12.83 -8.61 2.93
N SER A 92 12.64 -9.28 1.80
CA SER A 92 13.39 -10.51 1.46
C SER A 92 14.90 -10.30 1.47
N LEU A 93 15.39 -9.33 0.69
CA LEU A 93 16.81 -8.98 0.66
C LEU A 93 17.20 -8.05 1.80
N GLN A 94 16.53 -6.91 1.90
CA GLN A 94 16.89 -5.86 2.86
C GLN A 94 16.78 -6.28 4.32
N GLY A 95 15.83 -7.16 4.64
CA GLY A 95 15.71 -7.74 5.98
C GLY A 95 16.84 -8.74 6.27
N ALA A 96 17.25 -9.53 5.29
CA ALA A 96 18.43 -10.40 5.42
C ALA A 96 19.73 -9.58 5.61
N ILE A 97 19.88 -8.48 4.88
CA ILE A 97 20.98 -7.51 5.08
C ILE A 97 20.95 -6.95 6.49
N ALA A 98 19.78 -6.51 6.97
CA ALA A 98 19.64 -5.96 8.32
C ALA A 98 20.00 -6.97 9.41
N LEU A 99 19.60 -8.24 9.26
CA LEU A 99 20.01 -9.31 10.16
C LEU A 99 21.52 -9.55 10.08
N LYS A 100 22.14 -9.52 8.89
CA LYS A 100 23.59 -9.67 8.76
C LYS A 100 24.36 -8.53 9.44
N LEU A 101 23.91 -7.29 9.26
CA LEU A 101 24.48 -6.12 9.93
C LEU A 101 24.35 -6.21 11.45
N LYS A 102 23.25 -6.79 11.93
CA LYS A 102 23.07 -7.06 13.36
C LYS A 102 24.04 -8.13 13.87
N GLU A 103 24.20 -9.24 13.16
CA GLU A 103 25.14 -10.31 13.52
C GLU A 103 26.60 -9.84 13.49
N ASN A 104 26.98 -9.05 12.48
CA ASN A 104 28.36 -8.56 12.33
C ASN A 104 28.71 -7.44 13.31
N HIS A 105 27.79 -6.49 13.54
CA HIS A 105 28.12 -5.20 14.16
C HIS A 105 27.22 -4.81 15.35
N GLY A 106 26.22 -5.62 15.71
CA GLY A 106 25.22 -5.22 16.71
C GLY A 106 24.34 -4.06 16.24
N THR A 107 24.18 -3.90 14.93
CA THR A 107 23.31 -2.90 14.29
C THR A 107 21.87 -3.06 14.76
N LYS A 108 21.22 -1.95 15.13
CA LYS A 108 19.83 -1.95 15.60
C LYS A 108 18.90 -1.96 14.41
N ILE A 109 17.75 -2.61 14.53
CA ILE A 109 16.79 -2.74 13.43
C ILE A 109 15.50 -2.03 13.81
N ILE A 110 15.03 -1.16 12.91
CA ILE A 110 13.68 -0.60 12.91
C ILE A 110 13.02 -0.96 11.59
N THR A 111 11.72 -1.26 11.61
CA THR A 111 10.96 -1.43 10.37
C THR A 111 10.15 -0.19 10.05
N PHE A 112 9.97 0.07 8.76
CA PHE A 112 9.19 1.18 8.23
C PHE A 112 8.07 0.65 7.34
N ALA A 113 6.87 1.18 7.51
CA ALA A 113 5.71 0.79 6.73
C ALA A 113 5.15 2.00 6.00
N THR A 114 5.18 1.95 4.67
CA THR A 114 4.74 3.05 3.78
C THR A 114 3.21 3.11 3.61
N THR A 115 2.49 2.11 4.07
CA THR A 115 1.02 2.03 4.03
C THR A 115 0.49 1.44 5.35
N GLU A 116 -0.83 1.29 5.50
CA GLU A 116 -1.41 0.59 6.65
C GLU A 116 -0.94 -0.87 6.63
N LEU A 117 -0.62 -1.40 7.83
CA LEU A 117 0.02 -2.70 7.98
C LEU A 117 -0.76 -3.79 7.25
N MET A 118 -0.05 -4.59 6.45
CA MET A 118 -0.63 -5.78 5.83
C MET A 118 -1.08 -6.77 6.93
N PRO A 119 -2.19 -7.52 6.75
CA PRO A 119 -2.67 -8.43 7.78
C PRO A 119 -1.60 -9.44 8.22
N VAL A 120 -0.92 -10.07 7.27
CA VAL A 120 0.20 -10.97 7.56
C VAL A 120 1.34 -10.29 8.31
N ALA A 121 1.76 -9.09 7.91
CA ALA A 121 2.84 -8.36 8.57
C ALA A 121 2.45 -7.90 9.99
N ALA A 122 1.18 -7.59 10.21
CA ALA A 122 0.64 -7.25 11.52
C ALA A 122 0.62 -8.48 12.44
N ASN A 123 0.19 -9.63 11.94
CA ASN A 123 0.14 -10.88 12.70
C ASN A 123 1.52 -11.43 13.03
N MET A 124 2.50 -11.36 12.11
CA MET A 124 3.89 -11.73 12.40
C MET A 124 4.49 -10.87 13.52
N ARG A 125 3.96 -9.66 13.75
CA ARG A 125 4.32 -8.80 14.89
C ARG A 125 3.48 -9.04 16.14
N GLY A 126 2.49 -9.93 16.06
CA GLY A 126 1.56 -10.23 17.14
C GLY A 126 0.52 -9.13 17.40
N TYR A 127 0.23 -8.26 16.41
CA TYR A 127 -0.87 -7.30 16.53
C TYR A 127 -2.22 -7.99 16.33
N ALA A 128 -3.16 -7.77 17.26
CA ALA A 128 -4.50 -8.30 17.14
C ALA A 128 -5.26 -7.56 16.02
N ARG A 129 -5.88 -8.32 15.11
CA ARG A 129 -6.67 -7.78 14.00
C ARG A 129 -7.91 -8.61 13.77
N ASN A 130 -9.03 -7.94 13.50
CA ASN A 130 -10.25 -8.58 13.04
C ASN A 130 -10.38 -8.36 11.51
N PRO A 131 -10.38 -9.43 10.69
CA PRO A 131 -10.41 -9.31 9.23
C PRO A 131 -11.72 -8.76 8.69
N VAL A 132 -12.81 -8.81 9.45
CA VAL A 132 -14.13 -8.28 9.06
C VAL A 132 -14.17 -6.76 9.20
N THR A 133 -13.72 -6.24 10.34
CA THR A 133 -13.77 -4.80 10.66
C THR A 133 -12.57 -4.05 10.12
N VAL A 134 -11.49 -4.77 9.77
CA VAL A 134 -10.28 -4.22 9.17
C VAL A 134 -9.99 -5.01 7.89
N PRO A 135 -10.61 -4.59 6.76
CA PRO A 135 -10.45 -5.26 5.47
C PRO A 135 -8.97 -5.47 5.11
N ASN A 136 -8.72 -6.49 4.30
CA ASN A 136 -7.38 -6.78 3.80
C ASN A 136 -6.81 -5.54 3.05
N THR A 137 -5.49 -5.44 2.94
CA THR A 137 -4.82 -4.43 2.10
C THR A 137 -5.38 -4.44 0.70
N PHE A 138 -5.76 -5.61 0.19
CA PHE A 138 -6.27 -5.82 -1.14
C PHE A 138 -7.80 -5.82 -1.20
N LEU A 139 -8.44 -4.82 -0.59
CA LEU A 139 -9.87 -4.61 -0.77
C LEU A 139 -10.17 -4.54 -2.28
N LEU A 140 -11.24 -5.20 -2.74
CA LEU A 140 -11.61 -5.15 -4.14
C LEU A 140 -12.05 -3.74 -4.54
N SER A 141 -11.75 -3.35 -5.77
CA SER A 141 -12.14 -2.04 -6.31
C SER A 141 -13.67 -1.85 -6.35
N SER A 142 -14.43 -2.95 -6.44
CA SER A 142 -15.90 -2.98 -6.36
C SER A 142 -16.45 -2.78 -4.94
N GLU A 143 -15.63 -2.91 -3.89
CA GLU A 143 -16.06 -2.86 -2.49
C GLU A 143 -15.76 -1.52 -1.81
N VAL A 144 -15.32 -0.52 -2.55
CA VAL A 144 -14.98 0.81 -2.00
C VAL A 144 -16.14 1.41 -1.21
N TYR A 145 -17.37 1.17 -1.64
CA TYR A 145 -18.58 1.66 -0.98
C TYR A 145 -19.20 0.69 0.04
N GLU A 146 -18.64 -0.51 0.24
CA GLU A 146 -19.17 -1.51 1.17
C GLU A 146 -18.84 -1.12 2.62
N LYS A 147 -19.86 -0.75 3.40
CA LYS A 147 -19.73 -0.29 4.79
C LYS A 147 -20.28 -1.29 5.80
N ASP A 148 -21.09 -2.26 5.38
CA ASP A 148 -21.77 -3.15 6.31
C ASP A 148 -20.88 -4.33 6.70
N THR A 149 -20.56 -4.38 8.00
CA THR A 149 -19.77 -5.45 8.61
C THR A 149 -20.61 -6.65 9.04
N HIS A 150 -21.94 -6.63 8.91
CA HIS A 150 -22.85 -7.70 9.37
C HIS A 150 -23.19 -8.68 8.25
N ASN A 151 -23.16 -8.24 7.00
CA ASN A 151 -23.46 -9.07 5.83
C ASN A 151 -22.60 -10.34 5.81
N PHE A 152 -23.26 -11.49 5.67
CA PHE A 152 -22.61 -12.79 5.79
C PHE A 152 -21.59 -13.05 4.67
N LEU A 153 -21.95 -12.79 3.40
CA LEU A 153 -21.08 -13.09 2.26
C LEU A 153 -19.78 -12.25 2.25
N PRO A 154 -19.80 -10.91 2.45
CA PRO A 154 -18.57 -10.13 2.59
C PRO A 154 -17.72 -10.58 3.77
N ARG A 155 -18.32 -10.90 4.92
CA ARG A 155 -17.59 -11.44 6.07
C ARG A 155 -16.85 -12.74 5.75
N MET A 156 -17.55 -13.69 5.15
CA MET A 156 -16.98 -14.98 4.76
C MET A 156 -15.80 -14.79 3.81
N ARG A 157 -15.95 -13.93 2.80
CA ARG A 157 -14.86 -13.61 1.87
C ARG A 157 -13.67 -12.96 2.58
N ARG A 158 -13.87 -11.95 3.43
CA ARG A 158 -12.78 -11.28 4.18
C ARG A 158 -12.02 -12.25 5.09
N ILE A 159 -12.73 -13.17 5.76
CA ILE A 159 -12.11 -14.23 6.56
C ILE A 159 -11.28 -15.16 5.67
N TYR A 160 -11.83 -15.58 4.53
CA TYR A 160 -11.12 -16.42 3.56
C TYR A 160 -9.85 -15.75 3.05
N GLU A 161 -9.92 -14.50 2.56
CA GLU A 161 -8.77 -13.73 2.08
C GLU A 161 -7.70 -13.56 3.17
N TYR A 162 -8.13 -13.29 4.39
CA TYR A 162 -7.24 -13.21 5.55
C TYR A 162 -6.51 -14.54 5.78
N LEU A 163 -7.23 -15.67 5.78
CA LEU A 163 -6.63 -16.98 5.97
C LEU A 163 -5.62 -17.29 4.86
N ILE A 164 -5.95 -17.01 3.59
CA ILE A 164 -5.03 -17.20 2.47
C ILE A 164 -3.77 -16.34 2.65
N ASP A 165 -3.89 -15.07 3.05
CA ASP A 165 -2.74 -14.20 3.35
C ASP A 165 -1.84 -14.79 4.45
N GLN A 166 -2.43 -15.42 5.47
CA GLN A 166 -1.68 -16.05 6.57
C GLN A 166 -1.01 -17.37 6.19
N ILE A 167 -1.71 -18.26 5.50
CA ILE A 167 -1.22 -19.63 5.22
C ILE A 167 -0.35 -19.71 3.97
N TYR A 168 -0.44 -18.72 3.07
CA TYR A 168 0.31 -18.68 1.83
C TYR A 168 1.31 -17.51 1.80
N SER A 169 0.83 -16.28 1.82
CA SER A 169 1.67 -15.10 1.51
C SER A 169 2.80 -14.91 2.51
N GLY A 170 2.50 -15.07 3.80
CA GLY A 170 3.50 -15.00 4.88
C GLY A 170 4.59 -16.06 4.78
N PRO A 171 4.23 -17.35 4.71
CA PRO A 171 5.18 -18.45 4.52
C PRO A 171 6.01 -18.33 3.24
N VAL A 172 5.40 -17.93 2.12
CA VAL A 172 6.12 -17.70 0.86
C VAL A 172 7.14 -16.56 1.03
N ALA A 173 6.71 -15.39 1.50
CA ALA A 173 7.60 -14.25 1.75
C ALA A 173 8.76 -14.61 2.71
N SER A 174 8.47 -15.39 3.76
CA SER A 174 9.48 -15.88 4.70
C SER A 174 10.47 -16.85 4.07
N SER A 175 10.01 -17.72 3.16
CA SER A 175 10.88 -18.65 2.43
C SER A 175 11.87 -17.93 1.52
N TYR A 176 11.41 -16.88 0.83
CA TYR A 176 12.29 -16.03 0.01
C TYR A 176 13.28 -15.23 0.85
N SER A 177 12.83 -14.71 2.00
CA SER A 177 13.70 -13.99 2.95
C SER A 177 14.79 -14.92 3.50
N GLU A 178 14.43 -16.16 3.86
CA GLU A 178 15.38 -17.16 4.32
C GLU A 178 16.39 -17.56 3.23
N ALA A 179 15.94 -17.71 1.98
CA ALA A 179 16.83 -17.98 0.86
C ALA A 179 17.84 -16.85 0.64
N SER A 180 17.41 -15.58 0.76
CA SER A 180 18.30 -14.42 0.70
C SER A 180 19.30 -14.42 1.86
N GLY A 181 18.84 -14.78 3.06
CA GLY A 181 19.70 -14.96 4.24
C GLY A 181 20.81 -15.97 4.02
N LYS A 182 20.51 -17.14 3.46
CA LYS A 182 21.51 -18.19 3.17
C LYS A 182 22.63 -17.69 2.26
N LEU A 183 22.30 -16.91 1.23
CA LEU A 183 23.29 -16.28 0.33
C LEU A 183 24.13 -15.18 1.02
N LEU A 184 23.64 -14.63 2.14
CA LEU A 184 24.38 -13.71 3.00
C LEU A 184 25.08 -14.40 4.18
N GLY A 185 24.94 -15.72 4.32
CA GLY A 185 25.43 -16.46 5.49
C GLY A 185 24.71 -16.04 6.77
N VAL A 186 23.38 -15.89 6.71
CA VAL A 186 22.47 -15.65 7.83
C VAL A 186 21.43 -16.78 7.86
N ASP A 187 21.50 -17.64 8.87
CA ASP A 187 20.55 -18.74 9.02
C ASP A 187 19.20 -18.25 9.58
N GLY A 188 18.09 -18.81 9.08
CA GLY A 188 16.76 -18.50 9.59
C GLY A 188 16.31 -17.05 9.40
N ALA A 189 16.78 -16.36 8.34
CA ALA A 189 16.42 -14.98 8.00
C ALA A 189 14.95 -14.81 7.52
N THR A 190 13.99 -15.36 8.26
CA THR A 190 12.56 -15.29 7.94
C THR A 190 12.01 -13.88 8.14
N LYS A 191 10.90 -13.56 7.48
CA LYS A 191 10.18 -12.29 7.69
C LYS A 191 9.76 -12.10 9.14
N SER A 192 9.33 -13.19 9.81
CA SER A 192 9.02 -13.17 11.24
C SER A 192 10.24 -12.85 12.11
N ARG A 193 11.43 -13.43 11.82
CA ARG A 193 12.68 -13.10 12.55
C ARG A 193 13.02 -11.62 12.40
N ILE A 194 12.88 -11.05 11.21
CA ILE A 194 13.14 -9.61 10.98
C ILE A 194 12.24 -8.75 11.87
N PHE A 195 10.95 -9.09 11.98
CA PHE A 195 10.01 -8.37 12.84
C PHE A 195 10.27 -8.61 14.33
N GLU A 196 10.61 -9.83 14.72
CA GLU A 196 11.01 -10.15 16.09
C GLU A 196 12.27 -9.38 16.49
N GLU A 197 13.25 -9.23 15.61
CA GLU A 197 14.51 -8.54 15.88
C GLU A 197 14.42 -7.02 15.78
N SER A 198 13.35 -6.51 15.16
CA SER A 198 13.02 -5.09 15.09
C SER A 198 12.64 -4.55 16.47
N ILE A 199 13.14 -3.36 16.79
CA ILE A 199 12.90 -2.72 18.09
C ILE A 199 11.54 -2.03 18.12
N LEU A 200 11.19 -1.35 17.03
CA LEU A 200 9.89 -0.72 16.82
C LEU A 200 9.54 -0.69 15.33
N THR A 201 8.31 -0.34 15.00
CA THR A 201 7.83 -0.10 13.63
C THR A 201 7.41 1.35 13.49
N VAL A 202 8.01 2.08 12.56
CA VAL A 202 7.54 3.40 12.14
C VAL A 202 6.57 3.20 10.98
N ASN A 203 5.43 3.88 10.99
CA ASN A 203 4.39 3.69 10.00
C ASN A 203 3.89 5.04 9.46
N ASP A 204 3.94 5.22 8.14
CA ASP A 204 3.56 6.45 7.44
C ASP A 204 2.04 6.55 7.16
N PHE A 205 1.24 5.64 7.71
CA PHE A 205 -0.21 5.68 7.55
C PHE A 205 -0.88 6.51 8.65
N PRO A 206 -1.71 7.51 8.30
CA PRO A 206 -2.38 8.41 9.25
C PRO A 206 -3.39 7.71 10.16
N ASP A 207 -3.40 8.04 11.45
CA ASP A 207 -4.37 7.48 12.40
C ASP A 207 -5.80 7.93 12.11
N THR A 208 -5.97 9.17 11.62
CA THR A 208 -7.24 9.73 11.13
C THR A 208 -7.95 8.79 10.14
N PHE A 209 -7.19 8.05 9.32
CA PHE A 209 -7.75 7.14 8.31
C PHE A 209 -7.69 5.67 8.70
N SER A 210 -7.15 5.32 9.87
CA SER A 210 -7.03 3.92 10.24
C SER A 210 -8.38 3.33 10.67
N PHE A 211 -8.49 2.02 10.52
CA PHE A 211 -9.52 1.28 11.24
C PHE A 211 -9.10 1.19 12.71
N ILE A 212 -10.07 1.42 13.61
CA ILE A 212 -9.84 1.34 15.05
C ILE A 212 -9.55 -0.13 15.39
N GLN A 213 -8.37 -0.38 15.95
CA GLN A 213 -7.92 -1.71 16.35
C GLN A 213 -6.89 -1.62 17.48
N PRO A 214 -6.74 -2.66 18.33
CA PRO A 214 -5.67 -2.71 19.31
C PRO A 214 -4.29 -2.68 18.65
N ARG A 215 -3.37 -1.87 19.19
CA ARG A 215 -1.99 -1.79 18.70
C ARG A 215 -1.02 -1.69 19.86
N GLY A 216 0.22 -2.11 19.62
CA GLY A 216 1.29 -1.97 20.61
C GLY A 216 1.91 -0.57 20.59
N SER A 217 2.55 -0.20 21.70
CA SER A 217 3.30 1.05 21.85
C SER A 217 4.60 1.11 21.03
N ASP A 218 4.99 0.00 20.42
CA ASP A 218 6.11 -0.12 19.49
C ASP A 218 5.73 0.22 18.04
N LEU A 219 4.45 0.47 17.74
CA LEU A 219 4.00 0.99 16.46
C LEU A 219 3.87 2.50 16.53
N ILE A 220 4.81 3.22 15.92
CA ILE A 220 4.88 4.67 15.93
C ILE A 220 4.30 5.21 14.62
N ARG A 221 3.16 5.89 14.71
CA ARG A 221 2.46 6.49 13.58
C ARG A 221 3.05 7.86 13.30
N VAL A 222 3.56 8.04 12.08
CA VAL A 222 4.18 9.29 11.63
C VAL A 222 3.49 9.86 10.39
N GLY A 223 2.38 9.24 9.96
CA GLY A 223 1.72 9.52 8.70
C GLY A 223 1.02 10.87 8.59
N GLU A 224 0.81 11.54 9.71
CA GLU A 224 0.07 12.81 9.85
C GLU A 224 1.00 14.02 9.73
N HIS A 225 1.47 14.27 8.51
CA HIS A 225 2.35 15.40 8.22
C HIS A 225 2.04 16.00 6.84
N CYS A 226 2.13 17.32 6.76
CA CYS A 226 1.98 18.07 5.52
C CYS A 226 3.30 18.76 5.18
N ALA A 227 3.87 18.43 4.03
CA ALA A 227 5.11 19.06 3.59
C ALA A 227 4.82 20.45 3.02
N SER A 228 5.69 21.43 3.30
CA SER A 228 5.56 22.80 2.77
C SER A 228 5.74 22.83 1.25
N SER A 229 4.80 23.44 0.52
CA SER A 229 4.91 23.62 -0.94
C SER A 229 5.76 24.85 -1.28
N ARG A 230 6.34 24.84 -2.48
CA ARG A 230 6.90 26.07 -3.08
C ARG A 230 5.80 26.79 -3.87
N ASN A 231 6.15 27.94 -4.41
CA ASN A 231 5.30 28.67 -5.34
C ASN A 231 5.05 27.86 -6.62
N LEU A 232 3.81 27.85 -7.10
CA LEU A 232 3.45 27.22 -8.37
C LEU A 232 4.22 27.88 -9.52
N PRO A 233 4.90 27.10 -10.40
CA PRO A 233 5.63 27.64 -11.55
C PRO A 233 4.71 28.43 -12.49
N SER A 234 5.24 29.49 -13.11
CA SER A 234 4.48 30.45 -13.93
C SER A 234 3.64 29.79 -15.03
N GLU A 235 4.17 28.74 -15.67
CA GLU A 235 3.46 28.00 -16.71
C GLU A 235 2.11 27.42 -16.23
N PHE A 236 2.08 26.85 -15.02
CA PHE A 236 0.86 26.29 -14.43
C PHE A 236 0.03 27.36 -13.74
N ARG A 237 0.70 28.36 -13.13
CA ARG A 237 0.04 29.47 -12.46
C ARG A 237 -0.83 30.28 -13.42
N ASN A 238 -0.29 30.71 -14.55
CA ASN A 238 -1.04 31.51 -15.52
C ASN A 238 -2.29 30.78 -16.04
N PHE A 239 -2.24 29.44 -16.08
CA PHE A 239 -3.37 28.61 -16.47
C PHE A 239 -4.38 28.42 -15.34
N ALA A 240 -3.91 28.24 -14.10
CA ALA A 240 -4.74 28.04 -12.91
C ALA A 240 -5.40 29.34 -12.40
N GLU A 241 -4.78 30.50 -12.64
CA GLU A 241 -5.25 31.84 -12.27
C GLU A 241 -6.10 32.51 -13.36
N ASP A 242 -6.63 31.74 -14.32
CA ASP A 242 -7.54 32.28 -15.34
C ASP A 242 -8.78 32.92 -14.66
N PRO A 243 -8.99 34.24 -14.82
CA PRO A 243 -10.04 34.98 -14.09
C PRO A 243 -11.46 34.56 -14.44
N ILE A 244 -11.69 33.90 -15.60
CA ILE A 244 -13.01 33.38 -15.97
C ILE A 244 -13.26 31.96 -15.43
N SER A 245 -12.25 31.33 -14.83
CA SER A 245 -12.39 29.96 -14.33
C SER A 245 -13.02 29.92 -12.94
N LYS A 246 -13.89 28.93 -12.73
CA LYS A 246 -14.46 28.57 -11.41
C LYS A 246 -13.45 27.86 -10.50
N GLY A 247 -12.32 27.40 -11.04
CA GLY A 247 -11.28 26.68 -10.30
C GLY A 247 -10.49 25.71 -11.17
N THR A 248 -9.47 25.12 -10.56
CA THR A 248 -8.56 24.15 -11.19
C THR A 248 -8.90 22.73 -10.74
N ILE A 249 -9.06 21.82 -11.71
CA ILE A 249 -9.19 20.38 -11.48
C ILE A 249 -7.85 19.74 -11.86
N TYR A 250 -7.25 19.03 -10.91
CA TYR A 250 -6.00 18.31 -11.16
C TYR A 250 -6.27 16.82 -11.39
N VAL A 251 -5.66 16.22 -12.40
CA VAL A 251 -5.84 14.80 -12.76
C VAL A 251 -4.49 14.11 -12.83
N ALA A 252 -4.25 13.12 -11.96
CA ALA A 252 -3.02 12.32 -11.97
C ALA A 252 -3.19 10.92 -11.36
N PHE A 253 -2.86 9.87 -12.12
CA PHE A 253 -3.02 8.46 -11.73
C PHE A 253 -1.71 7.78 -11.27
N GLY A 254 -0.73 8.58 -10.85
CA GLY A 254 0.57 8.09 -10.39
C GLY A 254 1.56 7.79 -11.53
N SER A 255 2.71 7.23 -11.18
CA SER A 255 3.86 7.12 -12.11
C SER A 255 3.83 5.88 -13.02
N TYR A 256 3.00 4.89 -12.69
CA TYR A 256 3.03 3.55 -13.27
C TYR A 256 1.80 3.18 -14.09
N VAL A 257 0.66 3.83 -13.86
CA VAL A 257 -0.57 3.54 -14.61
C VAL A 257 -0.64 4.46 -15.81
N ASN A 258 -0.83 3.87 -16.99
CA ASN A 258 -1.21 4.54 -18.21
C ASN A 258 -2.69 4.21 -18.48
N LEU A 259 -3.51 5.24 -18.71
CA LEU A 259 -4.93 5.04 -19.01
C LEU A 259 -5.17 4.37 -20.37
N GLU A 260 -4.23 4.49 -21.31
CA GLU A 260 -4.31 3.82 -22.62
C GLU A 260 -4.24 2.28 -22.51
N ASP A 261 -3.76 1.73 -21.39
CA ASP A 261 -3.73 0.29 -21.11
C ASP A 261 -5.02 -0.24 -20.44
N GLY A 262 -6.00 0.63 -20.20
CA GLY A 262 -7.27 0.28 -19.57
C GLY A 262 -8.25 -0.41 -20.53
N PRO A 263 -9.47 -0.73 -20.06
CA PRO A 263 -10.56 -1.17 -20.93
C PRO A 263 -10.77 -0.21 -22.12
N GLU A 264 -11.18 -0.75 -23.26
CA GLU A 264 -11.49 0.04 -24.46
C GLU A 264 -12.47 1.18 -24.12
N GLY A 265 -12.20 2.38 -24.63
CA GLY A 265 -13.00 3.57 -24.33
C GLY A 265 -12.63 4.31 -23.04
N THR A 266 -11.64 3.84 -22.25
CA THR A 266 -11.27 4.50 -20.99
C THR A 266 -10.77 5.93 -21.19
N VAL A 267 -9.87 6.14 -22.15
CA VAL A 267 -9.30 7.47 -22.41
C VAL A 267 -10.38 8.40 -22.98
N GLU A 268 -11.19 7.89 -23.89
CA GLU A 268 -12.33 8.58 -24.50
C GLU A 268 -13.35 9.01 -23.44
N ALA A 269 -13.65 8.14 -22.47
CA ALA A 269 -14.54 8.45 -21.36
C ALA A 269 -14.01 9.61 -20.51
N PHE A 270 -12.70 9.65 -20.23
CA PHE A 270 -12.09 10.79 -19.53
C PHE A 270 -12.10 12.06 -20.36
N ILE A 271 -11.76 11.99 -21.66
CA ILE A 271 -11.82 13.16 -22.56
C ILE A 271 -13.24 13.73 -22.60
N GLU A 272 -14.23 12.89 -22.84
CA GLU A 272 -15.64 13.28 -22.93
C GLU A 272 -16.11 13.91 -21.61
N ALA A 273 -15.82 13.25 -20.48
CA ALA A 273 -16.18 13.77 -19.16
C ALA A 273 -15.54 15.13 -18.87
N LEU A 274 -14.23 15.26 -19.05
CA LEU A 274 -13.50 16.51 -18.77
C LEU A 274 -13.93 17.66 -19.70
N ASN A 275 -14.38 17.34 -20.91
CA ASN A 275 -14.88 18.32 -21.87
C ASN A 275 -16.25 18.92 -21.50
N PHE A 276 -16.95 18.39 -20.48
CA PHE A 276 -18.15 19.02 -19.92
C PHE A 276 -17.83 20.17 -18.93
N PHE A 277 -16.60 20.26 -18.42
CA PHE A 277 -16.22 21.21 -17.37
C PHE A 277 -15.46 22.43 -17.93
N GLU A 278 -15.97 23.06 -18.99
CA GLU A 278 -15.29 24.18 -19.68
C GLU A 278 -15.05 25.42 -18.81
N ASP A 279 -15.89 25.62 -17.79
CA ASP A 279 -15.75 26.69 -16.79
C ASP A 279 -14.57 26.45 -15.83
N TYR A 280 -13.95 25.27 -15.84
CA TYR A 280 -12.82 24.92 -15.00
C TYR A 280 -11.52 24.83 -15.82
N ARG A 281 -10.38 24.93 -15.16
CA ARG A 281 -9.07 24.68 -15.77
C ARG A 281 -8.60 23.30 -15.36
N VAL A 282 -8.43 22.40 -16.33
CA VAL A 282 -8.04 21.03 -16.04
C VAL A 282 -6.56 20.86 -16.33
N ILE A 283 -5.78 20.50 -15.31
CA ILE A 283 -4.38 20.08 -15.50
C ILE A 283 -4.35 18.56 -15.44
N TRP A 284 -4.09 17.92 -16.58
CA TRP A 284 -4.06 16.47 -16.70
C TRP A 284 -2.64 15.98 -16.89
N SER A 285 -2.07 15.39 -15.83
CA SER A 285 -0.76 14.73 -15.87
C SER A 285 -0.92 13.30 -16.37
N HIS A 286 -0.60 13.06 -17.64
CA HIS A 286 -0.72 11.76 -18.28
C HIS A 286 0.36 11.57 -19.34
N LYS A 287 0.97 10.38 -19.35
CA LYS A 287 1.98 9.99 -20.35
C LYS A 287 1.25 9.30 -21.49
N GLY A 288 1.22 9.93 -22.66
CA GLY A 288 0.47 9.42 -23.80
C GLY A 288 0.14 10.53 -24.79
N ASN A 289 -0.39 10.16 -25.95
CA ASN A 289 -0.81 11.12 -26.96
C ASN A 289 -2.33 11.21 -26.97
N VAL A 290 -2.89 11.92 -25.99
CA VAL A 290 -4.33 12.12 -25.86
C VAL A 290 -4.77 13.28 -26.76
N THR A 291 -5.59 12.98 -27.75
CA THR A 291 -6.20 13.99 -28.65
C THR A 291 -7.69 14.18 -28.35
N GLY A 292 -8.25 15.36 -28.65
CA GLY A 292 -9.69 15.63 -28.50
C GLY A 292 -10.09 16.32 -27.19
N VAL A 293 -9.14 16.64 -26.32
CA VAL A 293 -9.37 17.55 -25.20
C VAL A 293 -9.52 19.00 -25.69
N LYS A 294 -10.42 19.77 -25.07
CA LYS A 294 -10.64 21.19 -25.37
C LYS A 294 -9.55 22.08 -24.76
N CYS A 295 -9.52 23.36 -25.17
CA CYS A 295 -8.47 24.31 -24.78
C CYS A 295 -8.38 24.61 -23.27
N HIS A 296 -9.44 24.33 -22.50
CA HIS A 296 -9.44 24.45 -21.03
C HIS A 296 -8.76 23.27 -20.32
N VAL A 297 -8.24 22.30 -21.07
CA VAL A 297 -7.50 21.14 -20.57
C VAL A 297 -6.03 21.24 -20.99
N LYS A 298 -5.13 21.36 -20.02
CA LYS A 298 -3.69 21.34 -20.20
C LYS A 298 -3.16 19.93 -19.93
N LEU A 299 -2.85 19.21 -21.00
CA LEU A 299 -2.21 17.89 -20.95
C LEU A 299 -0.69 18.04 -20.76
N VAL A 300 -0.12 17.37 -19.76
CA VAL A 300 1.33 17.38 -19.50
C VAL A 300 1.83 15.99 -19.13
N ASN A 301 3.09 15.68 -19.47
CA ASN A 301 3.71 14.40 -19.08
C ASN A 301 4.05 14.33 -17.58
N TRP A 302 4.30 15.49 -16.96
CA TRP A 302 4.62 15.63 -15.55
C TRP A 302 4.15 16.99 -15.06
N ALA A 303 3.63 17.03 -13.83
CA ALA A 303 3.16 18.26 -13.19
C ALA A 303 3.69 18.36 -11.74
N PRO A 304 3.92 19.59 -11.23
CA PRO A 304 4.29 19.83 -9.84
C PRO A 304 3.07 19.63 -8.93
N GLN A 305 2.70 18.36 -8.70
CA GLN A 305 1.47 17.94 -8.01
C GLN A 305 1.25 18.68 -6.69
N LYS A 306 2.29 18.74 -5.85
CA LYS A 306 2.21 19.36 -4.53
C LYS A 306 1.90 20.85 -4.62
N GLU A 307 2.55 21.56 -5.53
CA GLU A 307 2.32 22.98 -5.78
C GLU A 307 0.94 23.25 -6.39
N ILE A 308 0.47 22.38 -7.30
CA ILE A 308 -0.88 22.50 -7.89
C ILE A 308 -1.95 22.26 -6.83
N LEU A 309 -1.81 21.21 -6.02
CA LEU A 309 -2.77 20.91 -4.95
C LEU A 309 -2.81 22.01 -3.90
N ALA A 310 -1.65 22.57 -3.54
CA ALA A 310 -1.55 23.65 -2.57
C ALA A 310 -2.01 25.02 -3.11
N HIS A 311 -2.31 25.14 -4.40
CA HIS A 311 -2.78 26.38 -5.01
C HIS A 311 -4.24 26.66 -4.63
N GLU A 312 -4.58 27.91 -4.29
CA GLU A 312 -5.90 28.27 -3.76
C GLU A 312 -7.07 28.00 -4.73
N ASN A 313 -6.79 28.06 -6.04
CA ASN A 313 -7.78 27.78 -7.07
C ASN A 313 -8.03 26.29 -7.30
N THR A 314 -7.25 25.36 -6.71
CA THR A 314 -7.48 23.93 -6.95
C THR A 314 -8.67 23.44 -6.13
N VAL A 315 -9.70 22.93 -6.82
CA VAL A 315 -11.01 22.61 -6.24
C VAL A 315 -11.32 21.11 -6.22
N ALA A 316 -10.66 20.32 -7.07
CA ALA A 316 -10.81 18.86 -7.08
C ALA A 316 -9.54 18.16 -7.54
N PHE A 317 -9.31 16.96 -7.00
CA PHE A 317 -8.21 16.09 -7.40
C PHE A 317 -8.70 14.72 -7.84
N ILE A 318 -8.57 14.42 -9.13
CA ILE A 318 -8.83 13.09 -9.67
C ILE A 318 -7.55 12.26 -9.59
N THR A 319 -7.55 11.18 -8.83
CA THR A 319 -6.35 10.39 -8.58
C THR A 319 -6.60 8.91 -8.39
N HIS A 320 -5.54 8.11 -8.46
CA HIS A 320 -5.57 6.66 -8.25
C HIS A 320 -5.81 6.22 -6.79
N GLY A 321 -5.79 7.11 -5.80
CA GLY A 321 -5.98 6.75 -4.39
C GLY A 321 -4.73 6.16 -3.70
N GLY A 322 -3.54 6.31 -4.31
CA GLY A 322 -2.28 6.01 -3.62
C GLY A 322 -2.10 6.90 -2.38
N LEU A 323 -1.65 6.31 -1.27
CA LEU A 323 -1.67 6.95 0.05
C LEU A 323 -0.99 8.33 0.07
N LYS A 324 0.16 8.47 -0.60
CA LYS A 324 0.92 9.73 -0.65
C LYS A 324 0.13 10.85 -1.34
N SER A 325 -0.43 10.57 -2.53
CA SER A 325 -1.30 11.52 -3.25
C SER A 325 -2.55 11.86 -2.44
N ALA A 326 -3.16 10.87 -1.79
CA ALA A 326 -4.33 11.08 -0.96
C ALA A 326 -4.02 11.98 0.27
N LYS A 327 -2.86 11.79 0.91
CA LYS A 327 -2.36 12.68 1.98
C LYS A 327 -2.16 14.12 1.48
N GLU A 328 -1.58 14.31 0.29
CA GLU A 328 -1.41 15.65 -0.30
C GLU A 328 -2.75 16.36 -0.56
N GLY A 329 -3.78 15.63 -0.99
CA GLY A 329 -5.14 16.15 -1.14
C GLY A 329 -5.73 16.64 0.19
N VAL A 330 -5.58 15.84 1.26
CA VAL A 330 -6.02 16.23 2.62
C VAL A 330 -5.26 17.44 3.12
N CYS A 331 -3.94 17.44 2.98
CA CYS A 331 -3.07 18.55 3.39
C CYS A 331 -3.41 19.86 2.69
N SER A 332 -3.96 19.78 1.48
CA SER A 332 -4.35 20.93 0.67
C SER A 332 -5.85 21.24 0.77
N SER A 333 -6.61 20.51 1.59
CA SER A 333 -8.08 20.65 1.71
C SER A 333 -8.82 20.53 0.36
N VAL A 334 -8.36 19.62 -0.51
CA VAL A 334 -8.94 19.37 -1.83
C VAL A 334 -9.73 18.05 -1.82
N PRO A 335 -11.04 18.05 -2.11
CA PRO A 335 -11.82 16.84 -2.32
C PRO A 335 -11.30 15.99 -3.48
N MET A 336 -11.51 14.66 -3.41
CA MET A 336 -10.89 13.73 -4.35
C MET A 336 -11.89 12.84 -5.10
N LEU A 337 -11.63 12.59 -6.37
CA LEU A 337 -12.27 11.52 -7.14
C LEU A 337 -11.26 10.40 -7.35
N PHE A 338 -11.54 9.23 -6.81
CA PHE A 338 -10.63 8.10 -6.90
C PHE A 338 -10.93 7.16 -8.05
N LEU A 339 -9.89 6.74 -8.77
CA LEU A 339 -9.90 5.57 -9.66
C LEU A 339 -8.90 4.54 -9.12
N PRO A 340 -9.28 3.73 -8.12
CA PRO A 340 -8.36 2.79 -7.50
C PRO A 340 -8.07 1.59 -8.41
N PHE A 341 -6.79 1.26 -8.59
CA PHE A 341 -6.35 0.19 -9.47
C PHE A 341 -5.99 -1.09 -8.71
N TYR A 342 -5.07 -1.01 -7.75
CA TYR A 342 -4.50 -2.20 -7.10
C TYR A 342 -3.91 -1.89 -5.73
N GLY A 343 -3.46 -2.93 -5.01
CA GLY A 343 -2.74 -2.78 -3.76
C GLY A 343 -3.62 -2.15 -2.69
N ASP A 344 -3.10 -1.16 -1.98
CA ASP A 344 -3.78 -0.44 -0.91
C ASP A 344 -4.79 0.61 -1.41
N GLN A 345 -4.77 0.95 -2.71
CA GLN A 345 -5.57 2.04 -3.27
C GLN A 345 -7.09 1.90 -3.03
N PRO A 346 -7.73 0.74 -3.25
CA PRO A 346 -9.16 0.60 -2.98
C PRO A 346 -9.50 0.78 -1.49
N ARG A 347 -8.63 0.28 -0.59
CA ARG A 347 -8.80 0.45 0.86
C ARG A 347 -8.66 1.91 1.26
N ASN A 348 -7.68 2.64 0.71
CA ASN A 348 -7.53 4.06 0.93
C ASN A 348 -8.79 4.79 0.44
N ALA A 349 -9.27 4.47 -0.76
CA ALA A 349 -10.48 5.03 -1.32
C ALA A 349 -11.70 4.81 -0.41
N HIS A 350 -11.88 3.59 0.11
CA HIS A 350 -12.95 3.26 1.05
C HIS A 350 -12.93 4.15 2.29
N ARG A 351 -11.75 4.44 2.87
CA ARG A 351 -11.63 5.29 4.06
C ARG A 351 -12.05 6.73 3.76
N PHE A 352 -11.62 7.28 2.64
CA PHE A 352 -11.90 8.69 2.30
C PHE A 352 -13.35 8.89 1.87
N VAL A 353 -13.92 7.95 1.11
CA VAL A 353 -15.36 7.91 0.78
C VAL A 353 -16.20 7.81 2.06
N THR A 354 -15.79 6.97 3.02
CA THR A 354 -16.50 6.82 4.30
C THR A 354 -16.41 8.09 5.17
N ASN A 355 -15.34 8.89 5.04
CA ASN A 355 -15.20 10.19 5.70
C ASN A 355 -15.87 11.34 4.93
N GLY A 356 -16.52 11.08 3.78
CA GLY A 356 -17.23 12.11 3.02
C GLY A 356 -16.31 13.15 2.37
N ILE A 357 -15.06 12.78 2.05
CA ILE A 357 -14.07 13.67 1.42
C ILE A 357 -13.68 13.23 0.01
N ALA A 358 -14.30 12.14 -0.48
CA ALA A 358 -14.03 11.61 -1.80
C ALA A 358 -15.23 10.86 -2.39
N GLU A 359 -15.20 10.68 -3.71
CA GLU A 359 -15.96 9.70 -4.46
C GLU A 359 -15.01 8.70 -5.13
N ALA A 360 -15.52 7.56 -5.62
CA ALA A 360 -14.72 6.54 -6.28
C ALA A 360 -15.39 5.96 -7.54
N LEU A 361 -14.58 5.73 -8.56
CA LEU A 361 -14.92 5.08 -9.82
C LEU A 361 -14.60 3.59 -9.76
N TYR A 362 -15.31 2.79 -10.55
CA TYR A 362 -15.00 1.37 -10.69
C TYR A 362 -14.17 1.13 -11.96
N LYS A 363 -12.94 0.66 -11.80
CA LYS A 363 -11.96 0.55 -12.89
C LYS A 363 -12.38 -0.32 -14.06
N LYS A 364 -13.26 -1.31 -13.85
CA LYS A 364 -13.70 -2.24 -14.92
C LYS A 364 -14.92 -1.73 -15.70
N SER A 365 -15.52 -0.61 -15.29
CA SER A 365 -16.73 -0.06 -15.92
C SER A 365 -16.72 1.46 -15.88
N ILE A 366 -15.70 2.05 -16.52
CA ILE A 366 -15.52 3.51 -16.58
C ILE A 366 -16.40 4.07 -17.71
N THR A 367 -17.19 5.11 -17.41
CA THR A 367 -18.00 5.81 -18.41
C THR A 367 -17.88 7.31 -18.20
N ALA A 368 -18.04 8.09 -19.28
CA ALA A 368 -18.01 9.55 -19.23
C ALA A 368 -19.09 10.11 -18.27
N ILE A 369 -20.26 9.48 -18.27
CA ILE A 369 -21.40 9.87 -17.43
C ILE A 369 -21.09 9.65 -15.94
N ASP A 370 -20.51 8.52 -15.54
CA ASP A 370 -20.16 8.25 -14.14
C ASP A 370 -19.06 9.22 -13.64
N ILE A 371 -18.04 9.48 -14.47
CA ILE A 371 -17.00 10.47 -14.14
C ILE A 371 -17.63 11.86 -13.96
N LYS A 372 -18.46 12.29 -14.92
CA LYS A 372 -19.13 13.59 -14.88
C LYS A 372 -19.98 13.74 -13.62
N GLN A 373 -20.88 12.79 -13.34
CA GLN A 373 -21.80 12.88 -12.21
C GLN A 373 -21.07 12.95 -10.86
N LYS A 374 -20.03 12.11 -10.68
CA LYS A 374 -19.26 12.11 -9.42
C LYS A 374 -18.40 13.36 -9.27
N LEU A 375 -17.83 13.87 -10.37
CA LEU A 375 -17.05 15.09 -10.34
C LEU A 375 -17.93 16.33 -10.13
N GLU A 376 -19.09 16.43 -10.79
CA GLU A 376 -20.09 17.48 -10.53
C GLU A 376 -20.49 17.49 -9.05
N LYS A 377 -20.81 16.31 -8.49
CA LYS A 377 -21.13 16.18 -7.07
C LYS A 377 -20.01 16.70 -6.16
N LEU A 378 -18.75 16.35 -6.45
CA LEU A 378 -17.60 16.83 -5.67
C LEU A 378 -17.39 18.35 -5.76
N LEU A 379 -17.75 18.97 -6.88
CA LEU A 379 -17.60 20.39 -7.14
C LEU A 379 -18.75 21.23 -6.58
N GLU A 380 -19.98 20.69 -6.58
CA GLU A 380 -21.21 21.41 -6.22
C GLU A 380 -21.65 21.19 -4.76
N ASP A 381 -21.39 20.01 -4.18
CA ASP A 381 -21.75 19.71 -2.80
C ASP A 381 -20.68 20.25 -1.83
N GLU A 382 -20.99 21.39 -1.21
CA GLU A 382 -20.10 22.08 -0.26
C GLU A 382 -19.66 21.19 0.92
N SER A 383 -20.42 20.12 1.22
CA SER A 383 -20.06 19.21 2.31
C SER A 383 -18.71 18.53 2.09
N TYR A 384 -18.28 18.26 0.85
CA TYR A 384 -16.96 17.67 0.61
C TYR A 384 -15.82 18.62 1.01
N ARG A 385 -15.94 19.91 0.65
CA ARG A 385 -14.94 20.93 1.00
C ARG A 385 -14.92 21.18 2.51
N ALA A 386 -16.09 21.24 3.15
CA ALA A 386 -16.20 21.36 4.60
C ALA A 386 -15.62 20.12 5.32
N ASN A 387 -15.91 18.92 4.83
CA ASN A 387 -15.43 17.67 5.41
C ASN A 387 -13.91 17.53 5.27
N VAL A 388 -13.32 17.86 4.11
CA VAL A 388 -11.86 17.76 3.95
C VAL A 388 -11.12 18.79 4.81
N ALA A 389 -11.66 20.00 4.99
CA ALA A 389 -11.11 20.98 5.91
C ALA A 389 -11.19 20.49 7.37
N LYS A 390 -12.33 19.91 7.76
CA LYS A 390 -12.54 19.32 9.09
C LYS A 390 -11.60 18.14 9.34
N VAL A 391 -11.48 17.22 8.38
CA VAL A 391 -10.55 16.09 8.46
C VAL A 391 -9.12 16.59 8.56
N ARG A 392 -8.73 17.59 7.77
CA ARG A 392 -7.39 18.22 7.86
C ARG A 392 -7.13 18.82 9.24
N SER A 393 -8.12 19.42 9.90
CA SER A 393 -7.93 19.93 11.26
C SER A 393 -7.61 18.81 12.26
N TYR A 394 -8.28 17.67 12.18
CA TYR A 394 -7.96 16.50 13.04
C TYR A 394 -6.62 15.87 12.66
N TYR A 395 -6.33 15.80 11.37
CA TYR A 395 -5.10 15.25 10.82
C TYR A 395 -3.83 15.97 11.32
N LEU A 396 -3.94 17.24 11.70
CA LEU A 396 -2.82 18.04 12.21
C LEU A 396 -2.94 18.33 13.72
N ASP A 397 -4.00 17.88 14.37
CA ASP A 397 -4.27 18.09 15.79
C ASP A 397 -3.52 17.05 16.64
N ALA A 398 -2.21 17.27 16.78
CA ALA A 398 -1.33 16.41 17.56
C ALA A 398 -0.51 17.24 18.56
N PRO A 399 -0.18 16.69 19.75
CA PRO A 399 0.60 17.40 20.75
C PRO A 399 2.03 17.74 20.31
N MET A 400 2.53 17.06 19.28
CA MET A 400 3.80 17.33 18.61
C MET A 400 3.70 16.92 17.15
N SER A 401 4.60 17.42 16.29
CA SER A 401 4.60 17.02 14.88
C SER A 401 4.88 15.52 14.75
N SER A 402 4.19 14.85 13.83
CA SER A 402 4.32 13.40 13.62
C SER A 402 5.74 12.96 13.24
N LEU A 403 6.49 13.82 12.54
CA LEU A 403 7.89 13.55 12.21
C LEU A 403 8.80 13.71 13.42
N ASP A 404 8.57 14.73 14.27
CA ASP A 404 9.30 14.87 15.53
C ASP A 404 9.02 13.70 16.47
N LEU A 405 7.78 13.17 16.48
CA LEU A 405 7.43 11.97 17.24
C LEU A 405 8.26 10.77 16.78
N GLY A 406 8.33 10.54 15.47
CA GLY A 406 9.18 9.51 14.87
C GLY A 406 10.65 9.67 15.25
N ALA A 407 11.19 10.88 15.08
CA ALA A 407 12.58 11.21 15.42
C ALA A 407 12.88 11.02 16.91
N PHE A 408 11.94 11.39 17.79
CA PHE A 408 12.03 11.17 19.23
C PHE A 408 12.14 9.68 19.57
N HIS A 409 11.27 8.84 18.99
CA HIS A 409 11.27 7.40 19.22
C HIS A 409 12.53 6.71 18.66
N ILE A 410 12.97 7.07 17.46
CA ILE A 410 14.22 6.58 16.88
C ILE A 410 15.42 6.98 17.76
N SER A 411 15.49 8.25 18.18
CA SER A 411 16.55 8.73 19.08
C SER A 411 16.51 8.03 20.43
N ARG A 412 15.31 7.70 20.94
CA ARG A 412 15.14 6.95 22.18
C ARG A 412 15.71 5.54 22.07
N VAL A 413 15.54 4.88 20.93
CA VAL A 413 16.16 3.57 20.64
C VAL A 413 17.68 3.66 20.70
N LEU A 414 18.26 4.71 20.13
CA LEU A 414 19.71 4.94 20.15
C LEU A 414 20.25 5.30 21.55
N ARG A 415 19.49 6.08 22.34
CA ARG A 415 19.88 6.46 23.71
C ARG A 415 19.83 5.29 24.71
N HIS A 416 18.91 4.36 24.51
CA HIS A 416 18.66 3.26 25.47
C HIS A 416 18.63 1.90 24.76
N PRO A 417 19.73 1.47 24.13
CA PRO A 417 19.75 0.28 23.29
C PRO A 417 19.38 -0.98 24.06
N GLU A 418 19.86 -1.16 25.30
CA GLU A 418 19.67 -2.40 26.07
C GLU A 418 18.43 -2.42 26.98
N SER A 419 17.65 -1.34 27.03
CA SER A 419 16.57 -1.22 28.01
C SER A 419 15.32 -1.99 27.60
N HIS A 420 15.07 -3.12 28.26
CA HIS A 420 13.79 -3.84 28.16
C HIS A 420 12.60 -2.99 28.63
N PHE A 421 12.81 -1.95 29.45
CA PHE A 421 11.79 -0.99 29.83
C PHE A 421 11.33 -0.06 28.69
N VAL A 422 12.10 0.00 27.60
CA VAL A 422 11.76 0.78 26.40
C VAL A 422 11.26 -0.13 25.26
N ARG A 423 11.56 -1.43 25.33
CA ARG A 423 11.18 -2.44 24.34
C ARG A 423 9.93 -3.20 24.78
N PHE A 424 8.76 -2.76 24.33
CA PHE A 424 7.50 -3.46 24.57
C PHE A 424 7.27 -4.58 23.54
N LYS A 425 8.08 -5.64 23.61
CA LYS A 425 7.86 -6.82 22.75
C LYS A 425 6.66 -7.62 23.27
N ARG A 426 5.67 -7.81 22.40
CA ARG A 426 4.55 -8.72 22.67
C ARG A 426 5.06 -10.15 22.68
N ARG A 427 4.60 -10.97 23.63
CA ARG A 427 4.94 -12.40 23.68
C ARG A 427 4.49 -13.17 22.43
N SER A 428 3.44 -12.69 21.76
CA SER A 428 2.94 -13.29 20.52
C SER A 428 3.89 -13.16 19.34
N ILE A 429 4.89 -12.27 19.38
CA ILE A 429 5.81 -12.06 18.25
C ILE A 429 6.72 -13.26 17.97
N SER A 430 7.00 -14.07 19.00
CA SER A 430 7.82 -15.28 18.88
C SER A 430 6.99 -16.53 18.54
N MET A 431 5.68 -16.39 18.35
CA MET A 431 4.81 -17.50 17.98
C MET A 431 4.80 -17.66 16.46
N ASN A 432 4.77 -18.90 15.98
CA ASN A 432 4.50 -19.12 14.56
C ASN A 432 3.02 -18.84 14.23
N HIS A 433 2.70 -18.70 12.95
CA HIS A 433 1.35 -18.34 12.50
C HIS A 433 0.24 -19.30 12.95
N LEU A 434 0.50 -20.61 12.97
CA LEU A 434 -0.49 -21.61 13.38
C LEU A 434 -0.81 -21.47 14.87
N GLN A 435 0.23 -21.28 15.68
CA GLN A 435 0.09 -21.07 17.12
C GLN A 435 -0.62 -19.74 17.43
N TYR A 436 -0.24 -18.65 16.76
CA TYR A 436 -0.85 -17.33 17.00
C TYR A 436 -2.37 -17.35 16.76
N LEU A 437 -2.81 -18.09 15.74
CA LEU A 437 -4.22 -18.25 15.39
C LEU A 437 -4.89 -19.44 16.09
N ASN A 438 -4.16 -20.19 16.92
CA ASN A 438 -4.60 -21.43 17.57
C ASN A 438 -5.15 -22.49 16.59
N ILE A 439 -4.69 -22.48 15.33
CA ILE A 439 -5.14 -23.41 14.29
C ILE A 439 -4.77 -24.84 14.67
N ASP A 440 -3.59 -25.03 15.25
CA ASP A 440 -3.12 -26.30 15.80
C ASP A 440 -4.08 -26.88 16.86
N ILE A 441 -4.56 -26.04 17.79
CA ILE A 441 -5.52 -26.43 18.82
C ILE A 441 -6.87 -26.82 18.20
N PHE A 442 -7.41 -26.00 17.29
CA PHE A 442 -8.69 -26.30 16.62
C PHE A 442 -8.64 -27.60 15.82
N LEU A 443 -7.52 -27.88 15.13
CA LEU A 443 -7.33 -29.12 14.41
C LEU A 443 -7.34 -30.34 15.34
N ILE A 444 -6.68 -30.26 16.50
CA ILE A 444 -6.70 -31.34 17.51
C ILE A 444 -8.13 -31.58 18.00
N ILE A 445 -8.90 -30.53 18.30
CA ILE A 445 -10.29 -30.65 18.74
C ILE A 445 -11.13 -31.34 17.66
N LEU A 446 -11.01 -30.93 16.40
CA LEU A 446 -11.76 -31.54 15.29
C LEU A 446 -11.41 -33.02 15.09
N ILE A 447 -10.13 -33.38 15.19
CA ILE A 447 -9.69 -34.78 15.09
C ILE A 447 -10.27 -35.61 16.23
N VAL A 448 -10.21 -35.12 17.47
CA VAL A 448 -10.77 -35.82 18.63
C VAL A 448 -12.29 -35.98 18.49
N SER A 449 -13.02 -34.93 18.12
CA SER A 449 -14.46 -35.01 17.86
C SER A 449 -14.77 -36.02 16.78
N PHE A 450 -14.06 -36.01 15.65
CA PHE A 450 -14.25 -36.97 14.56
C PHE A 450 -14.02 -38.42 15.02
N LEU A 451 -13.00 -38.67 15.84
CA LEU A 451 -12.73 -40.00 16.40
C LEU A 451 -13.83 -40.46 17.36
N ILE A 452 -14.37 -39.55 18.18
CA ILE A 452 -15.48 -39.86 19.11
C ILE A 452 -16.77 -40.16 18.36
N PHE A 453 -17.12 -39.39 17.31
CA PHE A 453 -18.37 -39.58 16.56
C PHE A 453 -18.31 -40.70 15.51
N LYS A 454 -17.12 -41.24 15.25
CA LYS A 454 -16.92 -42.40 14.36
C LYS A 454 -16.84 -43.73 15.14
N ALA A 455 -16.54 -43.67 16.44
CA ALA A 455 -16.68 -44.78 17.39
C ALA A 455 -18.14 -44.88 17.85
#